data_AF-A0A2J8KKR8-F1
#
_entry.id   AF-A0A2J8KKR8-F1
#
_cell.length_a   1.000
_cell.length_b   1.000
_cell.length_c   1.000
_cell.angle_alpha   90.00
_cell.angle_beta   90.00
_cell.angle_gamma   90.00
#
_symmetry.space_group_name_H-M   'P 1'
#
loop_
_entity.id
_entity.type
_entity.pdbx_description
1 polymer ?
#
loop_
_entity_poly.entity_id
_entity_poly.type
_entity_poly.pdbx_seq_one_letter_code
_entity_poly.pdbx_strand_id
1 'polypeptide(L)'
;MSKRCMSVGQQTWALLCKNCLKKWRMKRQTLLEWLFSFLLVLFLYLFFSNLHQVHDTPQMSSMDLGRVDSFNDTNYVIAFAPESKTTQEIMNKVASAPFLKGRTIMGWPDEKSMDELDLNYSIDAVRVIFTDTFSYHLKFSWGHRIPMMKEHRDHSAHCQAVNEKMKCEGSEFWEKGFVAFQAAINAAIIEITTNHSVMEQLMSVTGVHMKILPFVAQGGVATDFFIFFCIISFSTFIYYVSVNVTQERQYITSLMTMMGLRESAFWLSWGLMYAGFILIMATLMALIVKSAQIVVLTGFVMVFTLFLLYGLSLITLAFLMSVLIKKPFLTGLVVFLLIVFWGILGFPALYTHLPAFLEWTLCLLSPFAFTVGMAQLIHLDYDVNSNAHLDSSQNLYLIIATLFMLVFDTLLYLVLTLYFDKILPAEYGHRCSPLFFLKSCFWFQHGRANHVVLENETDSDPTPNDCFEPVSPEFCGKEAI
;
A
#
# COMPACT_ATOMS: atom_id res chain seq x y z
N MET A 1 -30.59 48.48 12.66
CA MET A 1 -29.47 47.99 11.83
C MET A 1 -29.78 46.55 11.44
N SER A 2 -30.17 46.29 10.19
CA SER A 2 -30.57 44.95 9.73
C SER A 2 -29.36 44.02 9.76
N LYS A 3 -29.38 43.00 10.65
CA LYS A 3 -28.40 41.90 10.63
C LYS A 3 -28.61 41.14 9.32
N ARG A 4 -27.91 41.52 8.25
CA ARG A 4 -27.79 40.67 7.06
C ARG A 4 -27.12 39.38 7.52
N CYS A 5 -27.88 38.30 7.64
CA CYS A 5 -27.32 36.95 7.72
C CYS A 5 -26.56 36.70 6.42
N MET A 6 -25.27 37.03 6.39
CA MET A 6 -24.40 36.68 5.28
C MET A 6 -24.43 35.17 5.12
N SER A 7 -24.67 34.70 3.89
CA SER A 7 -24.71 33.26 3.62
C SER A 7 -23.31 32.66 3.83
N VAL A 8 -23.25 31.39 4.24
CA VAL A 8 -21.99 30.65 4.42
C VAL A 8 -21.11 30.79 3.17
N GLY A 9 -21.70 30.70 1.98
CA GLY A 9 -20.98 30.83 0.71
C GLY A 9 -20.30 32.19 0.50
N GLN A 10 -20.94 33.29 0.89
CA GLN A 10 -20.32 34.63 0.81
C GLN A 10 -19.13 34.76 1.76
N GLN A 11 -19.25 34.20 2.97
CA GLN A 11 -18.16 34.17 3.95
C GLN A 11 -16.99 33.30 3.47
N THR A 12 -17.29 32.10 2.94
CA THR A 12 -16.27 31.19 2.38
C THR A 12 -15.53 31.83 1.21
N TRP A 13 -16.24 32.53 0.31
CA TRP A 13 -15.64 33.21 -0.82
C TRP A 13 -14.69 34.35 -0.39
N ALA A 14 -15.12 35.18 0.56
CA ALA A 14 -14.28 36.27 1.07
C ALA A 14 -13.00 35.72 1.75
N LEU A 15 -13.14 34.66 2.55
CA LEU A 15 -11.99 33.98 3.15
C LEU A 15 -11.09 33.32 2.10
N LEU A 16 -11.66 32.74 1.05
CA LEU A 16 -10.89 32.13 -0.05
C LEU A 16 -10.03 33.20 -0.73
N CYS A 17 -10.61 34.35 -1.06
CA CYS A 17 -9.86 35.48 -1.62
C CYS A 17 -8.75 35.95 -0.67
N LYS A 18 -9.02 36.06 0.64
CA LYS A 18 -8.00 36.37 1.65
C LYS A 18 -6.87 35.35 1.64
N ASN A 19 -7.18 34.06 1.62
CA ASN A 19 -6.20 32.98 1.63
C ASN A 19 -5.34 32.98 0.36
N CYS A 20 -5.96 33.17 -0.81
CA CYS A 20 -5.26 33.35 -2.08
C CYS A 20 -4.32 34.57 -2.05
N LEU A 21 -4.78 35.71 -1.52
CA LEU A 21 -3.95 36.91 -1.36
C LEU A 21 -2.79 36.68 -0.39
N LYS A 22 -3.02 35.95 0.71
CA LYS A 22 -1.96 35.58 1.67
C LYS A 22 -0.88 34.74 1.00
N LYS A 23 -1.28 33.71 0.24
CA LYS A 23 -0.38 32.86 -0.54
C LYS A 23 0.38 33.68 -1.60
N TRP A 24 -0.31 34.57 -2.30
CA TRP A 24 0.32 35.49 -3.27
C TRP A 24 1.34 36.44 -2.62
N ARG A 25 1.10 36.92 -1.40
CA ARG A 25 2.06 37.77 -0.68
C ARG A 25 3.26 36.96 -0.18
N MET A 26 3.05 35.71 0.24
CA MET A 26 4.11 34.80 0.71
C MET A 26 4.73 33.97 -0.43
N LYS A 27 5.08 34.61 -1.54
CA LYS A 27 5.57 33.93 -2.77
C LYS A 27 6.67 32.92 -2.53
N ARG A 28 7.59 33.20 -1.59
CA ARG A 28 8.70 32.30 -1.27
C ARG A 28 8.22 30.96 -0.71
N GLN A 29 7.26 30.99 0.22
CA GLN A 29 6.73 29.77 0.83
C GLN A 29 5.90 28.96 -0.16
N THR A 30 5.07 29.62 -0.97
CA THR A 30 4.32 28.93 -2.02
C THR A 30 5.22 28.35 -3.10
N LEU A 31 6.29 29.04 -3.49
CA LEU A 31 7.26 28.49 -4.43
C LEU A 31 7.98 27.26 -3.84
N LEU A 32 8.34 27.28 -2.56
CA LEU A 32 8.91 26.11 -1.87
C LEU A 32 7.93 24.93 -1.81
N GLU A 33 6.66 25.17 -1.49
CA GLU A 33 5.59 24.16 -1.46
C GLU A 33 5.48 23.43 -2.81
N TRP A 34 5.41 24.19 -3.90
CA TRP A 34 5.32 23.63 -5.25
C TRP A 34 6.63 23.00 -5.69
N LEU A 35 7.78 23.63 -5.43
CA LEU A 35 9.08 23.12 -5.85
C LEU A 35 9.38 21.75 -5.24
N PHE A 36 9.17 21.56 -3.93
CA PHE A 36 9.41 20.25 -3.31
C PHE A 36 8.47 19.16 -3.84
N SER A 37 7.21 19.51 -4.08
CA SER A 37 6.23 18.57 -4.62
C SER A 37 6.57 18.20 -6.07
N PHE A 38 6.89 19.19 -6.92
CA PHE A 38 7.35 18.94 -8.29
C PHE A 38 8.67 18.18 -8.35
N LEU A 39 9.61 18.44 -7.43
CA LEU A 39 10.88 17.72 -7.38
C LEU A 39 10.66 16.22 -7.12
N LEU A 40 9.75 15.89 -6.19
CA LEU A 40 9.42 14.49 -5.89
C LEU A 40 8.75 13.80 -7.08
N VAL A 41 7.85 14.52 -7.75
CA VAL A 41 7.19 14.04 -8.96
C VAL A 41 8.15 13.89 -10.15
N LEU A 42 9.09 14.82 -10.31
CA LEU A 42 10.14 14.74 -11.33
C LEU A 42 11.10 13.58 -11.05
N PHE A 43 11.47 13.38 -9.79
CA PHE A 43 12.29 12.24 -9.37
C PHE A 43 11.60 10.92 -9.70
N LEU A 44 10.30 10.81 -9.39
CA LEU A 44 9.46 9.68 -9.80
C LEU A 44 9.53 9.44 -11.32
N TYR A 45 9.25 10.47 -12.11
CA TYR A 45 9.30 10.36 -13.57
C TYR A 45 10.68 9.87 -14.05
N LEU A 46 11.77 10.50 -13.60
CA LEU A 46 13.13 10.13 -14.02
C LEU A 46 13.54 8.72 -13.57
N PHE A 47 13.20 8.34 -12.34
CA PHE A 47 13.51 7.02 -11.81
C PHE A 47 12.77 5.93 -12.60
N PHE A 48 11.49 6.12 -12.89
CA PHE A 48 10.70 5.13 -13.63
C PHE A 48 10.95 5.15 -15.14
N SER A 49 11.22 6.29 -15.77
CA SER A 49 11.63 6.32 -17.18
C SER A 49 12.95 5.56 -17.42
N ASN A 50 13.84 5.53 -16.43
CA ASN A 50 15.10 4.76 -16.53
C ASN A 50 14.94 3.27 -16.16
N LEU A 51 13.95 2.91 -15.34
CA LEU A 51 13.68 1.51 -14.94
C LEU A 51 12.75 0.78 -15.91
N HIS A 52 11.77 1.48 -16.49
CA HIS A 52 10.83 0.94 -17.48
C HIS A 52 11.42 1.06 -18.89
N GLN A 53 12.61 0.49 -19.09
CA GLN A 53 12.88 -0.07 -20.41
C GLN A 53 11.93 -1.25 -20.55
N VAL A 54 10.71 -0.95 -20.99
CA VAL A 54 9.56 -1.84 -21.12
C VAL A 54 10.02 -3.12 -21.79
N HIS A 55 10.18 -4.17 -20.99
CA HIS A 55 10.06 -5.53 -21.49
C HIS A 55 8.56 -5.80 -21.64
N ASP A 56 7.93 -5.13 -22.59
CA ASP A 56 6.78 -5.70 -23.29
C ASP A 56 7.37 -6.98 -23.89
N THR A 57 7.26 -8.08 -23.15
CA THR A 57 7.77 -9.33 -23.66
C THR A 57 6.81 -9.72 -24.78
N PRO A 58 7.26 -9.67 -26.04
CA PRO A 58 6.39 -9.98 -27.14
C PRO A 58 5.88 -11.41 -26.97
N GLN A 59 4.68 -11.67 -27.49
CA GLN A 59 4.09 -13.00 -27.50
C GLN A 59 5.14 -14.03 -27.94
N MET A 60 5.53 -14.91 -27.02
CA MET A 60 6.67 -15.79 -27.24
C MET A 60 6.18 -17.20 -27.59
N SER A 61 6.72 -17.74 -28.68
CA SER A 61 6.51 -19.13 -29.07
C SER A 61 7.09 -20.08 -28.03
N SER A 62 6.61 -21.33 -28.02
CA SER A 62 7.20 -22.39 -27.20
C SER A 62 8.71 -22.47 -27.39
N MET A 63 9.45 -22.54 -26.29
CA MET A 63 10.90 -22.66 -26.29
C MET A 63 11.29 -24.06 -25.82
N ASP A 64 12.15 -24.72 -26.60
CA ASP A 64 12.71 -26.01 -26.23
C ASP A 64 13.85 -25.79 -25.22
N LEU A 65 13.76 -26.43 -24.06
CA LEU A 65 14.80 -26.44 -23.02
C LEU A 65 15.89 -27.47 -23.30
N GLY A 66 15.72 -28.27 -24.35
CA GLY A 66 16.63 -29.35 -24.69
C GLY A 66 16.39 -30.60 -23.84
N ARG A 67 17.31 -31.55 -23.97
CA ARG A 67 17.26 -32.84 -23.27
C ARG A 67 17.67 -32.70 -21.82
N VAL A 68 17.17 -33.61 -20.97
CA VAL A 68 17.56 -33.67 -19.55
C VAL A 68 19.08 -33.84 -19.37
N ASP A 69 19.75 -34.54 -20.28
CA ASP A 69 21.19 -34.81 -20.23
C ASP A 69 22.09 -33.65 -20.71
N SER A 70 21.52 -32.54 -21.20
CA SER A 70 22.32 -31.38 -21.62
C SER A 70 22.91 -30.58 -20.45
N PHE A 71 22.56 -30.93 -19.21
CA PHE A 71 23.11 -30.34 -18.01
C PHE A 71 24.62 -30.61 -17.88
N ASN A 72 25.43 -29.55 -17.94
CA ASN A 72 26.88 -29.63 -17.83
C ASN A 72 27.41 -28.66 -16.78
N ASP A 73 27.64 -29.18 -15.58
CA ASP A 73 28.29 -28.46 -14.48
C ASP A 73 29.49 -29.28 -14.01
N THR A 74 30.58 -28.60 -13.67
CA THR A 74 31.86 -29.21 -13.33
C THR A 74 32.15 -29.29 -11.84
N ASN A 75 31.48 -28.50 -11.00
CA ASN A 75 31.93 -28.25 -9.63
C ASN A 75 30.92 -28.73 -8.57
N TYR A 76 30.57 -30.03 -8.60
CA TYR A 76 29.74 -30.62 -7.57
C TYR A 76 30.12 -32.04 -7.19
N VAL A 77 29.71 -32.41 -5.98
CA VAL A 77 29.88 -33.72 -5.38
C VAL A 77 28.52 -34.25 -4.99
N ILE A 78 28.29 -35.55 -5.18
CA ILE A 78 27.09 -36.21 -4.69
C ILE A 78 27.40 -36.92 -3.38
N ALA A 79 26.62 -36.63 -2.35
CA ALA A 79 26.63 -37.39 -1.10
C ALA A 79 25.28 -38.07 -0.91
N PHE A 80 25.27 -39.31 -0.41
CA PHE A 80 24.03 -40.02 -0.11
C PHE A 80 24.07 -40.71 1.25
N ALA A 81 22.92 -40.80 1.90
CA ALA A 81 22.74 -41.48 3.18
C ALA A 81 21.34 -42.13 3.26
N PRO A 82 21.16 -43.25 3.99
CA PRO A 82 22.19 -44.06 4.63
C PRO A 82 22.96 -44.93 3.62
N GLU A 83 24.23 -45.21 3.92
CA GLU A 83 25.04 -46.16 3.15
C GLU A 83 24.59 -47.59 3.46
N SER A 84 23.94 -48.21 2.48
CA SER A 84 23.46 -49.58 2.53
C SER A 84 23.76 -50.27 1.21
N LYS A 85 23.72 -51.61 1.17
CA LYS A 85 23.98 -52.36 -0.06
C LYS A 85 23.04 -51.93 -1.20
N THR A 86 21.78 -51.68 -0.90
CA THR A 86 20.76 -51.28 -1.88
C THR A 86 20.96 -49.84 -2.35
N THR A 87 21.18 -48.89 -1.44
CA THR A 87 21.40 -47.48 -1.81
C THR A 87 22.71 -47.31 -2.58
N GLN A 88 23.76 -48.07 -2.24
CA GLN A 88 25.01 -48.08 -2.98
C GLN A 88 24.85 -48.67 -4.39
N GLU A 89 24.04 -49.72 -4.55
CA GLU A 89 23.71 -50.28 -5.86
C GLU A 89 22.94 -49.27 -6.74
N ILE A 90 21.94 -48.57 -6.16
CA ILE A 90 21.22 -47.48 -6.82
C ILE A 90 22.21 -46.40 -7.28
N MET A 91 23.07 -45.91 -6.38
CA MET A 91 23.98 -44.81 -6.70
C MET A 91 25.08 -45.21 -7.69
N ASN A 92 25.52 -46.47 -7.71
CA ASN A 92 26.42 -47.00 -8.73
C ASN A 92 25.76 -47.00 -10.11
N LYS A 93 24.46 -47.28 -10.19
CA LYS A 93 23.69 -47.16 -11.44
C LYS A 93 23.51 -45.71 -11.84
N VAL A 94 23.22 -44.81 -10.90
CA VAL A 94 23.16 -43.36 -11.14
C VAL A 94 24.48 -42.83 -11.72
N ALA A 95 25.62 -43.34 -11.27
CA ALA A 95 26.95 -42.97 -11.80
C ALA A 95 27.14 -43.25 -13.31
N SER A 96 26.30 -44.11 -13.90
CA SER A 96 26.34 -44.40 -15.34
C SER A 96 25.71 -43.29 -16.20
N ALA A 97 24.95 -42.37 -15.59
CA ALA A 97 24.30 -41.27 -16.28
C ALA A 97 25.34 -40.37 -16.99
N PRO A 98 25.05 -39.86 -18.21
CA PRO A 98 26.02 -39.10 -19.01
C PRO A 98 26.67 -37.91 -18.29
N PHE A 99 25.87 -37.15 -17.53
CA PHE A 99 26.32 -35.95 -16.80
C PHE A 99 27.10 -36.28 -15.50
N LEU A 100 27.11 -37.54 -15.07
CA LEU A 100 27.78 -38.03 -13.85
C LEU A 100 29.07 -38.81 -14.10
N LYS A 101 29.43 -39.03 -15.36
CA LYS A 101 30.68 -39.73 -15.71
C LYS A 101 31.89 -38.95 -15.17
N GLY A 102 32.66 -39.60 -14.29
CA GLY A 102 33.86 -39.03 -13.67
C GLY A 102 33.59 -38.10 -12.48
N ARG A 103 32.36 -38.08 -11.94
CA ARG A 103 32.01 -37.35 -10.72
C ARG A 103 32.25 -38.19 -9.46
N THR A 104 32.52 -37.52 -8.35
CA THR A 104 32.68 -38.18 -7.04
C THR A 104 31.31 -38.38 -6.38
N ILE A 105 31.04 -39.62 -6.00
CA ILE A 105 29.85 -40.03 -5.26
C ILE A 105 30.32 -40.64 -3.94
N MET A 106 29.84 -40.11 -2.82
CA MET A 106 30.24 -40.54 -1.48
C MET A 106 29.03 -41.03 -0.68
N GLY A 107 29.14 -42.22 -0.10
CA GLY A 107 28.17 -42.75 0.86
C GLY A 107 28.50 -42.30 2.27
N TRP A 108 27.46 -42.03 3.06
CA TRP A 108 27.57 -41.73 4.49
C TRP A 108 26.62 -42.59 5.31
N PRO A 109 26.99 -42.97 6.55
CA PRO A 109 26.13 -43.76 7.42
C PRO A 109 24.83 -43.03 7.80
N ASP A 110 24.90 -41.74 8.12
CA ASP A 110 23.77 -40.97 8.65
C ASP A 110 23.66 -39.56 8.04
N GLU A 111 22.45 -39.01 8.03
CA GLU A 111 22.17 -37.63 7.58
C GLU A 111 23.01 -36.59 8.33
N LYS A 112 23.15 -36.73 9.66
CA LYS A 112 23.91 -35.79 10.49
C LYS A 112 25.39 -35.75 10.14
N SER A 113 25.98 -36.92 9.87
CA SER A 113 27.39 -37.03 9.47
C SER A 113 27.63 -36.43 8.08
N MET A 114 26.63 -36.49 7.21
CA MET A 114 26.64 -35.82 5.92
C MET A 114 26.52 -34.30 6.11
N ASP A 115 25.69 -33.80 7.03
CA ASP A 115 25.51 -32.37 7.34
C ASP A 115 26.76 -31.69 7.92
N GLU A 116 27.67 -32.44 8.56
CA GLU A 116 28.98 -31.94 9.02
C GLU A 116 30.00 -31.72 7.89
N LEU A 117 29.71 -32.13 6.65
CA LEU A 117 30.51 -31.75 5.47
C LEU A 117 30.29 -30.26 5.15
N ASP A 118 31.09 -29.41 5.80
CA ASP A 118 31.43 -28.08 5.28
C ASP A 118 32.40 -28.29 4.10
N LEU A 119 31.85 -28.53 2.91
CA LEU A 119 32.61 -28.32 1.69
C LEU A 119 33.03 -26.85 1.69
N ASN A 120 34.32 -26.57 1.44
CA ASN A 120 34.78 -25.21 1.15
C ASN A 120 33.79 -24.56 0.18
N TYR A 121 33.43 -23.29 0.42
CA TYR A 121 32.40 -22.51 -0.32
C TYR A 121 32.47 -22.59 -1.87
N SER A 122 33.51 -23.20 -2.45
CA SER A 122 33.73 -23.39 -3.88
C SER A 122 33.18 -24.69 -4.49
N ILE A 123 32.78 -25.71 -3.72
CA ILE A 123 32.25 -26.98 -4.25
C ILE A 123 30.82 -27.20 -3.78
N ASP A 124 29.90 -27.37 -4.71
CA ASP A 124 28.50 -27.61 -4.40
C ASP A 124 28.24 -29.08 -4.00
N ALA A 125 27.40 -29.31 -3.00
CA ALA A 125 27.01 -30.64 -2.53
C ALA A 125 25.56 -30.94 -2.89
N VAL A 126 25.35 -31.97 -3.70
CA VAL A 126 24.02 -32.55 -3.93
C VAL A 126 23.84 -33.72 -2.97
N ARG A 127 22.90 -33.59 -2.04
CA ARG A 127 22.68 -34.57 -0.97
C ARG A 127 21.42 -35.38 -1.25
N VAL A 128 21.54 -36.70 -1.23
CA VAL A 128 20.43 -37.64 -1.46
C VAL A 128 20.17 -38.41 -0.18
N ILE A 129 19.02 -38.17 0.46
CA ILE A 129 18.63 -38.84 1.71
C ILE A 129 17.56 -39.86 1.39
N PHE A 130 17.90 -41.13 1.44
CA PHE A 130 16.94 -42.22 1.26
C PHE A 130 16.20 -42.46 2.58
N THR A 131 14.87 -42.44 2.53
CA THR A 131 14.01 -42.88 3.65
C THR A 131 13.68 -44.36 3.51
N ASP A 132 13.37 -44.78 2.27
CA ASP A 132 13.12 -46.15 1.87
C ASP A 132 13.79 -46.45 0.52
N THR A 133 13.69 -47.69 0.03
CA THR A 133 14.18 -48.08 -1.31
C THR A 133 13.54 -47.29 -2.46
N PHE A 134 12.33 -46.75 -2.24
CA PHE A 134 11.55 -46.02 -3.25
C PHE A 134 11.33 -44.54 -2.92
N SER A 135 11.75 -44.10 -1.73
CA SER A 135 11.48 -42.76 -1.23
C SER A 135 12.79 -42.07 -0.84
N TYR A 136 13.01 -40.89 -1.39
CA TYR A 136 14.22 -40.10 -1.14
C TYR A 136 13.91 -38.61 -1.11
N HIS A 137 14.76 -37.87 -0.40
CA HIS A 137 14.76 -36.43 -0.35
C HIS A 137 16.05 -35.91 -0.97
N LEU A 138 15.92 -34.98 -1.91
CA LEU A 138 17.06 -34.26 -2.46
C LEU A 138 17.23 -32.94 -1.71
N LYS A 139 18.41 -32.73 -1.14
CA LYS A 139 18.81 -31.47 -0.54
C LYS A 139 19.90 -30.82 -1.40
N PHE A 140 19.67 -29.56 -1.73
CA PHE A 140 20.60 -28.72 -2.50
C PHE A 140 20.97 -27.49 -1.69
N SER A 141 22.12 -26.90 -1.99
CA SER A 141 22.48 -25.58 -1.48
C SER A 141 21.49 -24.52 -2.00
N TRP A 142 20.90 -23.78 -1.06
CA TRP A 142 19.95 -22.72 -1.37
C TRP A 142 20.63 -21.58 -2.14
N GLY A 143 19.98 -21.09 -3.20
CA GLY A 143 20.46 -19.94 -3.98
C GLY A 143 21.50 -20.26 -5.07
N HIS A 144 22.01 -21.50 -5.15
CA HIS A 144 22.93 -21.91 -6.21
C HIS A 144 22.25 -22.72 -7.32
N ARG A 145 21.58 -23.83 -6.94
CA ARG A 145 20.84 -24.72 -7.85
C ARG A 145 19.34 -24.64 -7.72
N ILE A 146 18.85 -24.38 -6.51
CA ILE A 146 17.43 -24.21 -6.25
C ILE A 146 17.15 -22.72 -6.02
N PRO A 147 16.22 -22.11 -6.77
CA PRO A 147 15.80 -20.74 -6.53
C PRO A 147 15.21 -20.61 -5.12
N MET A 148 15.48 -19.50 -4.44
CA MET A 148 14.87 -19.20 -3.13
C MET A 148 13.42 -18.77 -3.31
N MET A 149 12.53 -19.71 -3.65
CA MET A 149 11.10 -19.43 -3.74
C MET A 149 10.40 -19.60 -2.39
N LYS A 150 9.56 -18.63 -2.05
CA LYS A 150 8.36 -18.88 -1.24
C LYS A 150 7.21 -19.02 -2.22
N GLU A 151 6.52 -20.14 -2.17
CA GLU A 151 5.51 -20.59 -3.14
C GLU A 151 4.29 -19.63 -3.29
N HIS A 152 4.19 -18.54 -2.54
CA HIS A 152 3.03 -17.64 -2.50
C HIS A 152 3.45 -16.15 -2.48
N ARG A 153 4.02 -15.63 -3.56
CA ARG A 153 4.08 -14.17 -3.76
C ARG A 153 3.35 -13.86 -5.05
N ASP A 154 2.08 -13.48 -4.94
CA ASP A 154 1.15 -13.17 -6.04
C ASP A 154 1.59 -12.00 -6.97
N HIS A 155 2.82 -11.52 -6.83
CA HIS A 155 3.30 -10.27 -7.43
C HIS A 155 4.74 -10.34 -7.97
N SER A 156 5.32 -11.54 -8.14
CA SER A 156 6.60 -11.71 -8.83
C SER A 156 6.38 -12.34 -10.21
N ALA A 157 6.85 -11.66 -11.25
CA ALA A 157 6.89 -12.25 -12.59
C ALA A 157 7.74 -13.53 -12.57
N HIS A 158 7.13 -14.67 -12.88
CA HIS A 158 7.82 -15.98 -12.89
C HIS A 158 8.89 -16.09 -13.98
N CYS A 159 8.86 -15.20 -14.97
CA CYS A 159 9.82 -15.15 -16.05
C CYS A 159 10.26 -13.71 -16.31
N GLN A 160 11.55 -13.53 -16.54
CA GLN A 160 12.15 -12.24 -16.90
C GLN A 160 12.90 -12.38 -18.22
N ALA A 161 12.68 -11.45 -19.14
CA ALA A 161 13.53 -11.34 -20.32
C ALA A 161 14.85 -10.69 -19.92
N VAL A 162 15.96 -11.40 -20.11
CA VAL A 162 17.31 -10.87 -19.94
C VAL A 162 18.07 -11.13 -21.24
N ASN A 163 18.52 -10.08 -21.91
CA ASN A 163 19.30 -10.17 -23.16
C ASN A 163 18.63 -11.04 -24.24
N GLU A 164 17.36 -10.75 -24.57
CA GLU A 164 16.57 -11.46 -25.60
C GLU A 164 16.28 -12.94 -25.31
N LYS A 165 16.70 -13.47 -24.15
CA LYS A 165 16.32 -14.79 -23.65
C LYS A 165 15.42 -14.65 -22.42
N MET A 166 14.26 -15.29 -22.46
CA MET A 166 13.39 -15.43 -21.29
C MET A 166 14.03 -16.43 -20.33
N LYS A 167 14.32 -15.97 -19.11
CA LYS A 167 14.69 -16.84 -18.00
C LYS A 167 13.49 -16.96 -17.07
N CYS A 168 12.90 -18.15 -17.05
CA CYS A 168 11.84 -18.46 -16.11
C CYS A 168 12.47 -19.07 -14.85
N GLU A 169 12.03 -18.66 -13.66
CA GLU A 169 12.53 -19.26 -12.42
C GLU A 169 12.24 -20.77 -12.38
N GLY A 170 11.11 -21.21 -12.97
CA GLY A 170 10.81 -22.62 -13.15
C GLY A 170 11.77 -23.36 -14.09
N SER A 171 12.39 -22.66 -15.07
CA SER A 171 13.39 -23.26 -15.95
C SER A 171 14.70 -23.56 -15.22
N GLU A 172 14.96 -22.88 -14.09
CA GLU A 172 16.16 -23.14 -13.30
C GLU A 172 16.21 -24.57 -12.76
N PHE A 173 15.07 -25.18 -12.40
CA PHE A 173 15.05 -26.59 -12.00
C PHE A 173 15.51 -27.54 -13.12
N TRP A 174 15.24 -27.16 -14.37
CA TRP A 174 15.70 -27.89 -15.56
C TRP A 174 17.18 -27.61 -15.83
N GLU A 175 17.56 -26.33 -15.93
CA GLU A 175 18.91 -25.90 -16.29
C GLU A 175 19.97 -26.15 -15.20
N LYS A 176 19.60 -26.16 -13.93
CA LYS A 176 20.51 -26.41 -12.78
C LYS A 176 20.62 -27.88 -12.39
N GLY A 177 19.95 -28.75 -13.16
CA GLY A 177 20.09 -30.20 -13.06
C GLY A 177 19.24 -30.87 -11.99
N PHE A 178 18.34 -30.15 -11.29
CA PHE A 178 17.42 -30.77 -10.31
C PHE A 178 16.62 -31.92 -10.97
N VAL A 179 16.01 -31.63 -12.11
CA VAL A 179 15.24 -32.62 -12.88
C VAL A 179 16.16 -33.74 -13.39
N ALA A 180 17.41 -33.44 -13.75
CA ALA A 180 18.37 -34.44 -14.20
C ALA A 180 18.76 -35.43 -13.09
N PHE A 181 19.04 -34.95 -11.87
CA PHE A 181 19.29 -35.82 -10.71
C PHE A 181 18.07 -36.67 -10.38
N GLN A 182 16.88 -36.07 -10.35
CA GLN A 182 15.64 -36.78 -10.07
C GLN A 182 15.37 -37.87 -11.12
N ALA A 183 15.55 -37.56 -12.41
CA ALA A 183 15.41 -38.53 -13.49
C ALA A 183 16.43 -39.66 -13.41
N ALA A 184 17.70 -39.38 -13.07
CA ALA A 184 18.75 -40.39 -12.93
C ALA A 184 18.47 -41.37 -11.79
N ILE A 185 18.07 -40.85 -10.62
CA ILE A 185 17.76 -41.67 -9.45
C ILE A 185 16.52 -42.51 -9.71
N ASN A 186 15.47 -41.92 -10.28
CA ASN A 186 14.26 -42.67 -10.65
C ASN A 186 14.55 -43.75 -11.70
N ALA A 187 15.35 -43.45 -12.72
CA ALA A 187 15.77 -44.45 -13.72
C ALA A 187 16.54 -45.61 -13.08
N ALA A 188 17.44 -45.33 -12.14
CA ALA A 188 18.20 -46.36 -11.42
C ALA A 188 17.29 -47.24 -10.54
N ILE A 189 16.35 -46.64 -9.80
CA ILE A 189 15.38 -47.38 -8.98
C ILE A 189 14.49 -48.26 -9.88
N ILE A 190 13.99 -47.73 -11.00
CA ILE A 190 13.18 -48.50 -11.95
C ILE A 190 14.00 -49.66 -12.54
N GLU A 191 15.25 -49.42 -12.93
CA GLU A 191 16.11 -50.45 -13.50
C GLU A 191 16.41 -51.58 -12.51
N ILE A 192 16.70 -51.26 -11.25
CA ILE A 192 16.99 -52.28 -10.23
C ILE A 192 15.74 -53.11 -9.90
N THR A 193 14.56 -52.49 -9.95
CA THR A 193 13.30 -53.15 -9.53
C THR A 193 12.65 -53.94 -10.65
N THR A 194 12.74 -53.45 -11.89
CA THR A 194 12.11 -54.07 -13.07
C THR A 194 13.10 -54.88 -13.92
N ASN A 195 14.40 -54.78 -13.62
CA ASN A 195 15.49 -55.35 -14.40
C ASN A 195 15.50 -54.91 -15.88
N HIS A 196 14.89 -53.75 -16.17
CA HIS A 196 14.80 -53.14 -17.49
C HIS A 196 15.44 -51.75 -17.47
N SER A 197 16.46 -51.52 -18.30
CA SER A 197 17.17 -50.23 -18.33
C SER A 197 16.31 -49.13 -18.95
N VAL A 198 16.02 -48.09 -18.17
CA VAL A 198 15.23 -46.91 -18.62
C VAL A 198 16.08 -45.62 -18.61
N MET A 199 17.37 -45.72 -18.29
CA MET A 199 18.27 -44.56 -18.16
C MET A 199 18.35 -43.74 -19.44
N GLU A 200 18.60 -44.35 -20.60
CA GLU A 200 18.67 -43.62 -21.88
C GLU A 200 17.35 -42.93 -22.22
N GLN A 201 16.22 -43.61 -21.97
CA GLN A 201 14.89 -43.08 -22.28
C GLN A 201 14.57 -41.85 -21.42
N LEU A 202 14.76 -41.91 -20.10
CA LEU A 202 14.52 -40.76 -19.21
C LEU A 202 15.48 -39.60 -19.48
N MET A 203 16.73 -39.89 -19.83
CA MET A 203 17.72 -38.85 -20.17
C MET A 203 17.45 -38.16 -21.50
N SER A 204 16.78 -38.86 -22.43
CA SER A 204 16.40 -38.33 -23.74
C SER A 204 15.15 -37.45 -23.72
N VAL A 205 14.43 -37.39 -22.59
CA VAL A 205 13.23 -36.55 -22.44
C VAL A 205 13.61 -35.09 -22.66
N THR A 206 12.79 -34.37 -23.42
CA THR A 206 12.96 -32.94 -23.67
C THR A 206 11.94 -32.13 -22.90
N GLY A 207 12.38 -31.00 -22.35
CA GLY A 207 11.53 -30.04 -21.67
C GLY A 207 11.10 -28.97 -22.66
N VAL A 208 9.83 -28.58 -22.64
CA VAL A 208 9.35 -27.49 -23.48
C VAL A 208 8.62 -26.48 -22.60
N HIS A 209 9.02 -25.22 -22.69
CA HIS A 209 8.20 -24.13 -22.19
C HIS A 209 6.99 -23.97 -23.09
N MET A 210 5.81 -24.14 -22.50
CA MET A 210 4.56 -23.84 -23.18
C MET A 210 4.51 -22.35 -23.57
N LYS A 211 3.71 -22.05 -24.58
CA LYS A 211 3.51 -20.69 -25.08
C LYS A 211 3.05 -19.78 -23.93
N ILE A 212 3.79 -18.70 -23.70
CA ILE A 212 3.45 -17.67 -22.70
C ILE A 212 2.75 -16.52 -23.45
N LEU A 213 1.57 -16.15 -22.96
CA LEU A 213 0.85 -14.96 -23.43
C LEU A 213 1.64 -13.71 -23.03
N PRO A 214 1.53 -12.59 -23.77
CA PRO A 214 2.14 -11.35 -23.32
C PRO A 214 1.67 -11.07 -21.89
N PHE A 215 2.61 -10.72 -21.01
CA PHE A 215 2.32 -10.28 -19.67
C PHE A 215 3.26 -9.13 -19.32
N VAL A 216 2.77 -8.18 -18.53
CA VAL A 216 3.60 -7.08 -18.04
C VAL A 216 4.27 -7.59 -16.77
N ALA A 217 5.58 -7.77 -16.80
CA ALA A 217 6.34 -8.16 -15.63
C ALA A 217 6.43 -6.97 -14.64
N GLN A 218 5.39 -6.77 -13.85
CA GLN A 218 5.30 -5.68 -12.89
C GLN A 218 5.36 -6.24 -11.47
N GLY A 219 6.58 -6.38 -10.97
CA GLY A 219 6.82 -6.97 -9.66
C GLY A 219 8.21 -6.68 -9.13
N GLY A 220 8.30 -6.51 -7.81
CA GLY A 220 9.55 -6.35 -7.09
C GLY A 220 9.79 -4.95 -6.53
N VAL A 221 10.99 -4.76 -5.98
CA VAL A 221 11.40 -3.60 -5.17
C VAL A 221 11.16 -2.25 -5.88
N ALA A 222 11.25 -2.20 -7.21
CA ALA A 222 10.96 -0.98 -7.97
C ALA A 222 9.49 -0.55 -7.86
N THR A 223 8.54 -1.49 -7.93
CA THR A 223 7.11 -1.20 -7.78
C THR A 223 6.77 -0.78 -6.34
N ASP A 224 7.46 -1.34 -5.34
CA ASP A 224 7.32 -0.89 -3.96
C ASP A 224 7.78 0.56 -3.78
N PHE A 225 8.94 0.89 -4.35
CA PHE A 225 9.44 2.26 -4.34
C PHE A 225 8.48 3.21 -5.06
N PHE A 226 7.86 2.79 -6.17
CA PHE A 226 6.84 3.57 -6.86
C PHE A 226 5.69 3.95 -5.93
N ILE A 227 5.06 2.93 -5.33
CA ILE A 227 3.91 3.11 -4.45
C ILE A 227 4.30 3.99 -3.26
N PHE A 228 5.49 3.78 -2.70
CA PHE A 228 6.02 4.59 -1.61
C PHE A 228 6.13 6.09 -1.97
N PHE A 229 6.68 6.40 -3.15
CA PHE A 229 6.74 7.78 -3.61
C PHE A 229 5.35 8.36 -3.95
N CYS A 230 4.43 7.55 -4.46
CA CYS A 230 3.03 7.96 -4.64
C CYS A 230 2.37 8.34 -3.30
N ILE A 231 2.61 7.59 -2.23
CA ILE A 231 2.11 7.90 -0.87
C ILE A 231 2.63 9.26 -0.40
N ILE A 232 3.93 9.52 -0.60
CA ILE A 232 4.60 10.74 -0.12
C ILE A 232 4.33 11.95 -1.04
N SER A 233 3.86 11.75 -2.27
CA SER A 233 3.68 12.83 -3.26
C SER A 233 2.88 14.04 -2.78
N PHE A 234 1.85 13.82 -1.94
CA PHE A 234 1.04 14.90 -1.36
C PHE A 234 1.54 15.39 0.00
N SER A 235 2.50 14.71 0.63
CA SER A 235 2.90 14.96 2.02
C SER A 235 3.39 16.39 2.25
N THR A 236 4.09 16.98 1.27
CA THR A 236 4.55 18.37 1.31
C THR A 236 3.36 19.33 1.43
N PHE A 237 2.37 19.24 0.53
CA PHE A 237 1.20 20.12 0.60
C PHE A 237 0.46 19.95 1.92
N ILE A 238 0.27 18.70 2.35
CA ILE A 238 -0.45 18.39 3.58
C ILE A 238 0.29 18.88 4.83
N TYR A 239 1.63 18.82 4.85
CA TYR A 239 2.44 19.42 5.91
C TYR A 239 2.19 20.93 6.01
N TYR A 240 2.28 21.65 4.88
CA TYR A 240 2.06 23.10 4.87
C TYR A 240 0.61 23.48 5.17
N VAL A 241 -0.39 22.69 4.73
CA VAL A 241 -1.81 22.86 5.15
C VAL A 241 -1.90 22.81 6.66
N SER A 242 -1.36 21.74 7.25
CA SER A 242 -1.46 21.45 8.68
C SER A 242 -0.85 22.58 9.52
N VAL A 243 0.34 23.05 9.13
CA VAL A 243 1.02 24.17 9.80
C VAL A 243 0.23 25.47 9.67
N ASN A 244 -0.19 25.83 8.45
CA ASN A 244 -0.90 27.09 8.18
C ASN A 244 -2.27 27.16 8.88
N VAL A 245 -3.02 26.06 8.83
CA VAL A 245 -4.36 25.97 9.44
C VAL A 245 -4.25 25.99 10.96
N THR A 246 -3.31 25.25 11.55
CA THR A 246 -3.10 25.28 13.01
C THR A 246 -2.69 26.69 13.48
N GLN A 247 -1.78 27.35 12.74
CA GLN A 247 -1.33 28.69 13.08
C GLN A 247 -2.46 29.73 12.94
N GLU A 248 -3.25 29.68 11.87
CA GLU A 248 -4.39 30.59 11.71
C GLU A 248 -5.49 30.33 12.72
N ARG A 249 -5.76 29.07 13.09
CA ARG A 249 -6.73 28.72 14.12
C ARG A 249 -6.35 29.34 15.47
N GLN A 250 -5.07 29.34 15.83
CA GLN A 250 -4.64 29.97 17.09
C GLN A 250 -4.84 31.48 17.09
N TYR A 251 -4.50 32.17 15.99
CA TYR A 251 -4.46 33.63 15.97
C TYR A 251 -5.79 34.28 15.56
N ILE A 252 -6.52 33.66 14.64
CA ILE A 252 -7.66 34.30 13.95
C ILE A 252 -9.00 33.82 14.51
N THR A 253 -9.08 32.66 15.17
CA THR A 253 -10.38 32.14 15.65
C THR A 253 -11.08 33.12 16.60
N SER A 254 -10.38 33.72 17.56
CA SER A 254 -10.96 34.75 18.45
C SER A 254 -11.47 35.96 17.67
N LEU A 255 -10.72 36.38 16.65
CA LEU A 255 -11.04 37.51 15.78
C LEU A 255 -12.22 37.18 14.84
N MET A 256 -12.33 35.94 14.37
CA MET A 256 -13.47 35.45 13.57
C MET A 256 -14.75 35.40 14.40
N THR A 257 -14.66 34.94 15.65
CA THR A 257 -15.80 34.90 16.57
C THR A 257 -16.30 36.31 16.88
N MET A 258 -15.40 37.27 17.12
CA MET A 258 -15.76 38.69 17.29
C MET A 258 -16.43 39.30 16.06
N MET A 259 -16.04 38.87 14.86
CA MET A 259 -16.62 39.32 13.59
C MET A 259 -17.92 38.59 13.20
N GLY A 260 -18.35 37.58 13.97
CA GLY A 260 -19.56 36.79 13.68
C GLY A 260 -19.43 35.85 12.48
N LEU A 261 -18.22 35.40 12.16
CA LEU A 261 -17.97 34.46 11.05
C LEU A 261 -18.29 33.03 11.46
N ARG A 262 -18.89 32.24 10.55
CA ARG A 262 -19.16 30.82 10.83
C ARG A 262 -17.89 29.99 10.71
N GLU A 263 -17.61 29.14 11.70
CA GLU A 263 -16.46 28.22 11.73
C GLU A 263 -16.42 27.28 10.51
N SER A 264 -17.58 26.85 9.99
CA SER A 264 -17.64 26.03 8.78
C SER A 264 -17.09 26.74 7.54
N ALA A 265 -17.23 28.07 7.46
CA ALA A 265 -16.70 28.86 6.35
C ALA A 265 -15.16 28.90 6.36
N PHE A 266 -14.53 28.82 7.54
CA PHE A 266 -13.08 28.74 7.70
C PHE A 266 -12.52 27.43 7.13
N TRP A 267 -13.06 26.29 7.56
CA TRP A 267 -12.65 24.97 7.09
C TRP A 267 -12.87 24.80 5.58
N LEU A 268 -14.04 25.22 5.07
CA LEU A 268 -14.35 25.17 3.65
C LEU A 268 -13.42 26.05 2.81
N SER A 269 -13.02 27.22 3.31
CA SER A 269 -12.14 28.12 2.58
C SER A 269 -10.73 27.55 2.41
N TRP A 270 -10.13 27.04 3.49
CA TRP A 270 -8.83 26.36 3.42
C TRP A 270 -8.90 25.07 2.62
N GLY A 271 -9.99 24.30 2.78
CA GLY A 271 -10.23 23.05 2.05
C GLY A 271 -10.31 23.27 0.55
N LEU A 272 -11.12 24.24 0.11
CA LEU A 272 -11.31 24.52 -1.33
C LEU A 272 -10.02 25.01 -2.01
N MET A 273 -9.23 25.85 -1.33
CA MET A 273 -7.95 26.33 -1.87
C MET A 273 -6.98 25.17 -2.10
N TYR A 274 -6.81 24.30 -1.10
CA TYR A 274 -5.89 23.17 -1.21
C TYR A 274 -6.43 22.03 -2.07
N ALA A 275 -7.75 21.84 -2.15
CA ALA A 275 -8.37 20.94 -3.11
C ALA A 275 -7.99 21.32 -4.56
N GLY A 276 -7.91 22.62 -4.88
CA GLY A 276 -7.40 23.09 -6.17
C GLY A 276 -5.94 22.70 -6.42
N PHE A 277 -5.07 22.81 -5.43
CA PHE A 277 -3.66 22.38 -5.56
C PHE A 277 -3.54 20.86 -5.74
N ILE A 278 -4.32 20.09 -4.96
CA ILE A 278 -4.36 18.63 -5.07
C ILE A 278 -4.91 18.20 -6.43
N LEU A 279 -5.92 18.88 -6.98
CA LEU A 279 -6.43 18.57 -8.32
C LEU A 279 -5.33 18.68 -9.37
N ILE A 280 -4.57 19.78 -9.37
CA ILE A 280 -3.46 19.97 -10.30
C ILE A 280 -2.41 18.85 -10.12
N MET A 281 -2.02 18.55 -8.88
CA MET A 281 -1.03 17.51 -8.60
C MET A 281 -1.52 16.10 -8.93
N ALA A 282 -2.80 15.80 -8.69
CA ALA A 282 -3.42 14.53 -9.06
C ALA A 282 -3.47 14.35 -10.58
N THR A 283 -3.76 15.41 -11.35
CA THR A 283 -3.67 15.32 -12.82
C THR A 283 -2.25 15.06 -13.29
N LEU A 284 -1.24 15.73 -12.72
CA LEU A 284 0.16 15.52 -13.04
C LEU A 284 0.62 14.10 -12.70
N MET A 285 0.26 13.61 -11.52
CA MET A 285 0.58 12.25 -11.08
C MET A 285 -0.08 11.20 -12.00
N ALA A 286 -1.37 11.35 -12.29
CA ALA A 286 -2.07 10.44 -13.20
C ALA A 286 -1.46 10.45 -14.62
N LEU A 287 -1.02 11.61 -15.10
CA LEU A 287 -0.32 11.73 -16.39
C LEU A 287 1.00 10.98 -16.36
N ILE A 288 1.78 11.09 -15.28
CA ILE A 288 3.07 10.39 -15.14
C ILE A 288 2.88 8.88 -15.03
N VAL A 289 1.91 8.41 -14.26
CA VAL A 289 1.60 6.96 -14.18
C VAL A 289 1.27 6.41 -15.57
N LYS A 290 0.54 7.17 -16.38
CA LYS A 290 0.18 6.79 -17.75
C LYS A 290 1.34 6.90 -18.74
N SER A 291 2.11 7.98 -18.69
CA SER A 291 3.22 8.20 -19.62
C SER A 291 4.39 7.27 -19.34
N ALA A 292 4.63 6.93 -18.08
CA ALA A 292 5.62 5.94 -17.68
C ALA A 292 5.17 4.49 -17.94
N GLN A 293 3.97 4.27 -18.51
CA GLN A 293 3.40 2.94 -18.81
C GLN A 293 3.35 2.00 -17.61
N ILE A 294 3.26 2.56 -16.39
CA ILE A 294 3.17 1.79 -15.14
C ILE A 294 1.80 1.13 -15.03
N VAL A 295 0.76 1.75 -15.58
CA VAL A 295 -0.55 1.12 -15.71
C VAL A 295 -1.02 1.41 -17.12
N VAL A 296 -1.04 0.40 -17.99
CA VAL A 296 -1.27 0.56 -19.43
C VAL A 296 -2.76 0.50 -19.72
N LEU A 297 -3.46 -0.48 -19.17
CA LEU A 297 -4.82 -0.84 -19.58
C LEU A 297 -5.91 -0.06 -18.84
N THR A 298 -5.72 0.23 -17.55
CA THR A 298 -6.76 0.92 -16.75
C THR A 298 -7.08 2.32 -17.28
N GLY A 299 -8.30 2.81 -17.16
CA GLY A 299 -8.64 4.15 -17.68
C GLY A 299 -7.92 5.28 -16.91
N PHE A 300 -7.45 6.32 -17.60
CA PHE A 300 -6.87 7.53 -16.97
C PHE A 300 -7.78 8.11 -15.87
N VAL A 301 -9.09 8.09 -16.10
CA VAL A 301 -10.11 8.58 -15.16
C VAL A 301 -10.07 7.83 -13.83
N MET A 302 -9.85 6.52 -13.84
CA MET A 302 -9.81 5.70 -12.64
C MET A 302 -8.59 6.06 -11.78
N VAL A 303 -7.42 6.11 -12.40
CA VAL A 303 -6.16 6.50 -11.75
C VAL A 303 -6.26 7.92 -11.19
N PHE A 304 -6.76 8.86 -12.00
CA PHE A 304 -6.98 10.24 -11.57
C PHE A 304 -7.93 10.34 -10.37
N THR A 305 -9.03 9.59 -10.38
CA THR A 305 -10.02 9.60 -9.29
C THR A 305 -9.43 9.07 -7.98
N LEU A 306 -8.61 8.01 -8.05
CA LEU A 306 -7.92 7.45 -6.88
C LEU A 306 -6.98 8.48 -6.23
N PHE A 307 -6.12 9.13 -7.02
CA PHE A 307 -5.21 10.17 -6.52
C PHE A 307 -5.97 11.40 -5.98
N LEU A 308 -7.06 11.80 -6.64
CA LEU A 308 -7.87 12.94 -6.21
C LEU A 308 -8.54 12.68 -4.86
N LEU A 309 -9.19 11.52 -4.69
CA LEU A 309 -9.86 11.14 -3.44
C LEU A 309 -8.86 10.96 -2.29
N TYR A 310 -7.71 10.35 -2.56
CA TYR A 310 -6.63 10.24 -1.58
C TYR A 310 -6.19 11.62 -1.08
N GLY A 311 -5.89 12.56 -1.99
CA GLY A 311 -5.48 13.89 -1.61
C GLY A 311 -6.56 14.66 -0.83
N LEU A 312 -7.84 14.56 -1.22
CA LEU A 312 -8.95 15.18 -0.48
C LEU A 312 -9.09 14.61 0.93
N SER A 313 -8.95 13.29 1.09
CA SER A 313 -8.98 12.65 2.40
C SER A 313 -7.82 13.13 3.29
N LEU A 314 -6.60 13.25 2.74
CA LEU A 314 -5.45 13.80 3.47
C LEU A 314 -5.66 15.25 3.95
N ILE A 315 -6.38 16.10 3.20
CA ILE A 315 -6.72 17.46 3.67
C ILE A 315 -7.57 17.37 4.93
N THR A 316 -8.61 16.52 4.92
CA THR A 316 -9.49 16.35 6.07
C THR A 316 -8.79 15.70 7.26
N LEU A 317 -7.83 14.80 7.03
CA LEU A 317 -6.95 14.25 8.06
C LEU A 317 -6.06 15.35 8.67
N ALA A 318 -5.48 16.23 7.86
CA ALA A 318 -4.72 17.38 8.34
C ALA A 318 -5.58 18.33 9.18
N PHE A 319 -6.83 18.55 8.78
CA PHE A 319 -7.76 19.35 9.57
C PHE A 319 -8.05 18.71 10.92
N LEU A 320 -8.35 17.42 10.96
CA LEU A 320 -8.56 16.68 12.20
C LEU A 320 -7.36 16.82 13.15
N MET A 321 -6.14 16.59 12.64
CA MET A 321 -4.93 16.70 13.45
C MET A 321 -4.65 18.14 13.90
N SER A 322 -5.00 19.15 13.10
CA SER A 322 -4.86 20.57 13.47
C SER A 322 -5.80 21.01 14.60
N VAL A 323 -6.91 20.30 14.81
CA VAL A 323 -7.79 20.52 15.95
C VAL A 323 -7.22 19.87 17.22
N LEU A 324 -6.64 18.68 17.09
CA LEU A 324 -6.11 17.90 18.22
C LEU A 324 -4.79 18.48 18.77
N ILE A 325 -3.93 19.01 17.90
CA ILE A 325 -2.59 19.47 18.26
C ILE A 325 -2.53 20.99 18.25
N LYS A 326 -2.15 21.61 19.38
CA LYS A 326 -2.01 23.06 19.48
C LYS A 326 -0.78 23.61 18.75
N LYS A 327 0.36 22.90 18.76
CA LYS A 327 1.61 23.43 18.20
C LYS A 327 1.68 23.19 16.67
N PRO A 328 1.76 24.24 15.83
CA PRO A 328 1.64 24.10 14.37
C PRO A 328 2.74 23.25 13.74
N PHE A 329 4.00 23.40 14.18
CA PHE A 329 5.11 22.57 13.70
C PHE A 329 4.93 21.10 14.05
N LEU A 330 4.45 20.81 15.27
CA LEU A 330 4.21 19.44 15.73
C LEU A 330 3.07 18.81 14.93
N THR A 331 2.01 19.56 14.62
CA THR A 331 0.90 19.08 13.78
C THR A 331 1.40 18.61 12.42
N GLY A 332 2.20 19.43 11.72
CA GLY A 332 2.75 19.07 10.42
C GLY A 332 3.62 17.80 10.49
N LEU A 333 4.49 17.70 11.50
CA LEU A 333 5.36 16.54 11.68
C LEU A 333 4.57 15.26 11.96
N VAL A 334 3.57 15.31 12.86
CA VAL A 334 2.75 14.14 13.20
C VAL A 334 1.95 13.68 11.98
N VAL A 335 1.36 14.59 11.21
CA VAL A 335 0.63 14.23 9.99
C VAL A 335 1.55 13.58 8.96
N PHE A 336 2.77 14.10 8.78
CA PHE A 336 3.78 13.49 7.91
C PHE A 336 4.13 12.06 8.36
N LEU A 337 4.39 11.86 9.65
CA LEU A 337 4.71 10.53 10.21
C LEU A 337 3.54 9.55 10.07
N LEU A 338 2.30 10.01 10.26
CA LEU A 338 1.10 9.18 10.07
C LEU A 338 0.96 8.74 8.60
N ILE A 339 1.20 9.64 7.64
CA ILE A 339 1.17 9.31 6.21
C ILE A 339 2.19 8.21 5.90
N VAL A 340 3.43 8.37 6.34
CA VAL A 340 4.50 7.40 6.07
C VAL A 340 4.25 6.08 6.79
N PHE A 341 3.92 6.11 8.07
CA PHE A 341 3.72 4.90 8.88
C PHE A 341 2.57 4.03 8.36
N TRP A 342 1.39 4.63 8.15
CA TRP A 342 0.22 3.89 7.67
C TRP A 342 0.34 3.52 6.19
N GLY A 343 1.02 4.34 5.39
CA GLY A 343 1.34 4.01 4.01
C GLY A 343 2.23 2.77 3.89
N ILE A 344 3.29 2.68 4.71
CA ILE A 344 4.18 1.52 4.76
C ILE A 344 3.44 0.27 5.26
N LEU A 345 2.53 0.42 6.23
CA LEU A 345 1.73 -0.69 6.72
C LEU A 345 0.80 -1.29 5.65
N GLY A 346 0.56 -0.58 4.54
CA GLY A 346 -0.16 -1.10 3.39
C GLY A 346 0.61 -2.12 2.54
N PHE A 347 1.96 -2.15 2.59
CA PHE A 347 2.73 -3.15 1.85
C PHE A 347 2.49 -4.58 2.31
N PRO A 348 2.35 -4.89 3.62
CA PRO A 348 1.86 -6.19 4.06
C PRO A 348 0.55 -6.63 3.41
N ALA A 349 -0.38 -5.73 3.10
CA ALA A 349 -1.61 -6.09 2.39
C ALA A 349 -1.34 -6.54 0.94
N LEU A 350 -0.25 -6.05 0.33
CA LEU A 350 0.25 -6.55 -0.96
C LEU A 350 0.92 -7.93 -0.80
N TYR A 351 1.69 -8.16 0.26
CA TYR A 351 2.53 -9.38 0.36
C TYR A 351 1.94 -10.54 1.18
N THR A 352 0.89 -10.28 1.97
CA THR A 352 0.28 -11.25 2.87
C THR A 352 -1.23 -11.09 2.81
N HIS A 353 -1.95 -12.21 2.69
CA HIS A 353 -3.40 -12.22 2.87
C HIS A 353 -3.72 -11.84 4.32
N LEU A 354 -3.97 -10.56 4.57
CA LEU A 354 -4.49 -10.10 5.85
C LEU A 354 -5.91 -10.66 6.02
N PRO A 355 -6.33 -10.98 7.26
CA PRO A 355 -7.71 -11.33 7.50
C PRO A 355 -8.59 -10.14 7.09
N ALA A 356 -9.64 -10.39 6.30
CA ALA A 356 -10.46 -9.35 5.69
C ALA A 356 -10.90 -8.24 6.67
N PHE A 357 -11.29 -8.62 7.91
CA PHE A 357 -11.67 -7.65 8.94
C PHE A 357 -10.56 -6.62 9.25
N LEU A 358 -9.31 -7.06 9.38
CA LEU A 358 -8.20 -6.17 9.71
C LEU A 358 -7.92 -5.22 8.54
N GLU A 359 -7.96 -5.73 7.31
CA GLU A 359 -7.79 -4.93 6.10
C GLU A 359 -8.84 -3.80 6.02
N TRP A 360 -10.12 -4.12 6.19
CA TRP A 360 -11.20 -3.11 6.17
C TRP A 360 -11.07 -2.08 7.29
N THR A 361 -10.64 -2.49 8.49
CA THR A 361 -10.43 -1.55 9.60
C THR A 361 -9.23 -0.62 9.36
N LEU A 362 -8.16 -1.13 8.76
CA LEU A 362 -6.98 -0.33 8.41
C LEU A 362 -7.26 0.57 7.21
N CYS A 363 -8.19 0.19 6.32
CA CYS A 363 -8.71 1.07 5.26
C CYS A 363 -9.45 2.31 5.77
N LEU A 364 -9.74 2.43 7.07
CA LEU A 364 -10.18 3.69 7.68
C LEU A 364 -9.05 4.74 7.80
N LEU A 365 -7.80 4.32 7.53
CA LEU A 365 -6.64 5.18 7.45
C LEU A 365 -6.32 5.41 5.98
N SER A 366 -6.58 6.62 5.50
CA SER A 366 -6.47 6.96 4.09
C SER A 366 -5.15 6.56 3.39
N PRO A 367 -3.95 6.72 4.01
CA PRO A 367 -2.70 6.26 3.39
C PRO A 367 -2.65 4.74 3.15
N PHE A 368 -3.23 3.94 4.06
CA PHE A 368 -3.32 2.49 3.92
C PHE A 368 -4.29 2.13 2.78
N ALA A 369 -5.50 2.72 2.78
CA ALA A 369 -6.50 2.50 1.73
C ALA A 369 -5.97 2.87 0.33
N PHE A 370 -5.15 3.92 0.24
CA PHE A 370 -4.48 4.29 -1.01
C PHE A 370 -3.44 3.25 -1.46
N THR A 371 -2.59 2.74 -0.55
CA THR A 371 -1.63 1.66 -0.87
C THR A 371 -2.35 0.42 -1.39
N VAL A 372 -3.45 0.03 -0.73
CA VAL A 372 -4.31 -1.10 -1.14
C VAL A 372 -4.96 -0.84 -2.51
N GLY A 373 -5.49 0.36 -2.75
CA GLY A 373 -6.05 0.75 -4.05
C GLY A 373 -5.01 0.74 -5.18
N MET A 374 -3.79 1.20 -4.92
CA MET A 374 -2.68 1.14 -5.88
C MET A 374 -2.22 -0.29 -6.16
N ALA A 375 -2.14 -1.13 -5.14
CA ALA A 375 -1.84 -2.56 -5.28
C ALA A 375 -2.86 -3.26 -6.19
N GLN A 376 -4.15 -3.04 -5.97
CA GLN A 376 -5.23 -3.60 -6.77
C GLN A 376 -5.24 -3.06 -8.20
N LEU A 377 -4.92 -1.78 -8.38
CA LEU A 377 -4.82 -1.17 -9.69
C LEU A 377 -3.71 -1.81 -10.54
N ILE A 378 -2.57 -2.12 -9.91
CA ILE A 378 -1.45 -2.83 -10.55
C ILE A 378 -1.84 -4.29 -10.83
N HIS A 379 -2.50 -4.96 -9.90
CA HIS A 379 -2.98 -6.34 -10.07
C HIS A 379 -3.95 -6.47 -11.25
N LEU A 380 -4.89 -5.53 -11.38
CA LEU A 380 -5.84 -5.51 -12.50
C LEU A 380 -5.13 -5.35 -13.85
N ASP A 381 -4.05 -4.56 -13.91
CA ASP A 381 -3.29 -4.38 -15.15
C ASP A 381 -2.51 -5.64 -15.54
N TYR A 382 -2.03 -6.39 -14.55
CA TYR A 382 -1.37 -7.68 -14.74
C TYR A 382 -2.34 -8.75 -15.29
N ASP A 383 -3.49 -8.90 -14.65
CA ASP A 383 -4.39 -10.03 -14.87
C ASP A 383 -5.13 -9.97 -16.23
N VAL A 384 -5.44 -8.77 -16.73
CA VAL A 384 -6.20 -8.63 -18.00
C VAL A 384 -5.40 -9.04 -19.24
N ASN A 385 -4.08 -9.23 -19.13
CA ASN A 385 -3.28 -9.84 -20.21
C ASN A 385 -3.42 -11.38 -20.26
N SER A 386 -3.93 -11.99 -19.19
CA SER A 386 -4.31 -13.39 -19.15
C SER A 386 -5.77 -13.52 -19.63
N ASN A 387 -6.06 -14.45 -20.54
CA ASN A 387 -7.42 -14.63 -21.08
C ASN A 387 -8.43 -15.22 -20.06
N ALA A 388 -8.21 -15.02 -18.75
CA ALA A 388 -9.07 -15.47 -17.67
C ALA A 388 -10.20 -14.45 -17.41
N HIS A 389 -11.19 -14.43 -18.29
CA HIS A 389 -12.34 -13.54 -18.22
C HIS A 389 -13.28 -13.75 -17.00
N LEU A 390 -12.96 -14.65 -16.07
CA LEU A 390 -13.85 -15.07 -14.99
C LEU A 390 -13.57 -14.42 -13.62
N ASP A 391 -12.36 -13.94 -13.32
CA ASP A 391 -12.02 -13.29 -12.03
C ASP A 391 -11.99 -11.75 -12.05
N SER A 392 -12.09 -11.14 -13.24
CA SER A 392 -12.07 -9.68 -13.42
C SER A 392 -13.16 -8.94 -12.62
N SER A 393 -14.29 -9.58 -12.35
CA SER A 393 -15.42 -8.97 -11.64
C SER A 393 -15.15 -8.74 -10.14
N GLN A 394 -14.41 -9.63 -9.49
CA GLN A 394 -14.05 -9.48 -8.06
C GLN A 394 -13.02 -8.36 -7.87
N ASN A 395 -12.05 -8.26 -8.79
CA ASN A 395 -11.01 -7.22 -8.76
C ASN A 395 -11.58 -5.82 -9.00
N LEU A 396 -12.56 -5.67 -9.90
CA LEU A 396 -13.22 -4.38 -10.13
C LEU A 396 -14.05 -3.93 -8.91
N TYR A 397 -14.75 -4.86 -8.26
CA TYR A 397 -15.51 -4.58 -7.04
C TYR A 397 -14.61 -4.07 -5.92
N LEU A 398 -13.40 -4.63 -5.81
CA LEU A 398 -12.44 -4.28 -4.78
C LEU A 398 -11.88 -2.84 -4.97
N ILE A 399 -11.57 -2.44 -6.21
CA ILE A 399 -11.18 -1.05 -6.53
C ILE A 399 -12.33 -0.07 -6.23
N ILE A 400 -13.57 -0.42 -6.59
CA ILE A 400 -14.72 0.43 -6.28
C ILE A 400 -14.90 0.57 -4.75
N ALA A 401 -14.68 -0.51 -4.01
CA ALA A 401 -14.77 -0.50 -2.56
C ALA A 401 -13.66 0.35 -1.92
N THR A 402 -12.41 0.33 -2.43
CA THR A 402 -11.36 1.22 -1.92
C THR A 402 -11.64 2.70 -2.22
N LEU A 403 -12.19 3.03 -3.39
CA LEU A 403 -12.66 4.38 -3.69
C LEU A 403 -13.78 4.82 -2.73
N PHE A 404 -14.73 3.93 -2.43
CA PHE A 404 -15.78 4.19 -1.46
C PHE A 404 -15.22 4.44 -0.06
N MET A 405 -14.24 3.64 0.38
CA MET A 405 -13.56 3.83 1.67
C MET A 405 -12.87 5.19 1.75
N LEU A 406 -12.18 5.64 0.69
CA LEU A 406 -11.55 6.96 0.66
C LEU A 406 -12.57 8.12 0.76
N VAL A 407 -13.74 7.99 0.12
CA VAL A 407 -14.84 8.95 0.27
C VAL A 407 -15.37 8.93 1.70
N PHE A 408 -15.56 7.74 2.27
CA PHE A 408 -16.02 7.56 3.64
C PHE A 408 -15.04 8.18 4.64
N ASP A 409 -13.74 7.95 4.49
CA ASP A 409 -12.68 8.57 5.32
C ASP A 409 -12.73 10.09 5.25
N THR A 410 -12.89 10.65 4.05
CA THR A 410 -13.00 12.10 3.85
C THR A 410 -14.18 12.69 4.64
N LEU A 411 -15.34 12.03 4.57
CA LEU A 411 -16.53 12.44 5.31
C LEU A 411 -16.35 12.25 6.82
N LEU A 412 -15.79 11.12 7.24
CA LEU A 412 -15.56 10.79 8.64
C LEU A 412 -14.59 11.78 9.29
N TYR A 413 -13.44 12.05 8.68
CA TYR A 413 -12.48 13.03 9.18
C TYR A 413 -13.06 14.44 9.20
N LEU A 414 -13.87 14.82 8.21
CA LEU A 414 -14.54 16.12 8.20
C LEU A 414 -15.54 16.25 9.36
N VAL A 415 -16.38 15.23 9.59
CA VAL A 415 -17.33 15.20 10.71
C VAL A 415 -16.59 15.23 12.05
N LEU A 416 -15.55 14.42 12.22
CA LEU A 416 -14.71 14.42 13.42
C LEU A 416 -14.04 15.79 13.65
N THR A 417 -13.55 16.43 12.58
CA THR A 417 -12.98 17.79 12.67
C THR A 417 -13.99 18.77 13.22
N LEU A 418 -15.20 18.83 12.64
CA LEU A 418 -16.26 19.74 13.10
C LEU A 418 -16.72 19.40 14.52
N TYR A 419 -16.75 18.12 14.89
CA TYR A 419 -17.11 17.66 16.23
C TYR A 419 -16.07 18.07 17.28
N PHE A 420 -14.80 17.79 17.03
CA PHE A 420 -13.72 18.13 17.95
C PHE A 420 -13.50 19.64 18.04
N ASP A 421 -13.74 20.40 16.98
CA ASP A 421 -13.65 21.87 17.00
C ASP A 421 -14.64 22.47 18.02
N LYS A 422 -15.80 21.84 18.22
CA LYS A 422 -16.80 22.23 19.25
C LYS A 422 -16.43 21.81 20.67
N ILE A 423 -15.69 20.71 20.83
CA ILE A 423 -15.37 20.14 22.15
C ILE A 423 -14.05 20.68 22.72
N LEU A 424 -13.08 20.97 21.84
CA LEU A 424 -11.75 21.46 22.17
C LEU A 424 -11.65 22.95 21.77
N PRO A 425 -12.20 23.88 22.57
CA PRO A 425 -12.08 25.29 22.26
C PRO A 425 -10.60 25.71 22.26
N ALA A 426 -10.24 26.53 21.28
CA ALA A 426 -9.04 27.36 21.35
C ALA A 426 -9.13 28.28 22.59
N GLU A 427 -8.00 28.72 23.12
CA GLU A 427 -7.72 29.32 24.45
C GLU A 427 -8.74 30.30 25.09
N TYR A 428 -9.78 30.76 24.38
CA TYR A 428 -10.80 31.70 24.85
C TYR A 428 -12.26 31.30 24.52
N GLY A 429 -12.54 30.06 24.08
CA GLY A 429 -13.89 29.58 23.74
C GLY A 429 -14.59 28.80 24.87
N HIS A 430 -15.91 28.95 25.02
CA HIS A 430 -16.70 28.13 25.94
C HIS A 430 -16.68 26.65 25.53
N ARG A 431 -16.33 25.77 26.48
CA ARG A 431 -16.26 24.31 26.29
C ARG A 431 -17.67 23.73 26.23
N CYS A 432 -18.10 23.25 25.07
CA CYS A 432 -19.31 22.43 25.01
C CYS A 432 -19.03 21.05 25.62
N SER A 433 -19.94 20.55 26.45
CA SER A 433 -19.84 19.22 27.08
C SER A 433 -19.73 18.12 26.00
N PRO A 434 -18.88 17.09 26.18
CA PRO A 434 -18.63 16.05 25.17
C PRO A 434 -19.86 15.23 24.73
N LEU A 435 -20.99 15.32 25.45
CA LEU A 435 -22.26 14.68 25.10
C LEU A 435 -23.31 15.68 24.55
N PHE A 436 -22.88 16.76 23.91
CA PHE A 436 -23.77 17.82 23.42
C PHE A 436 -24.84 17.33 22.42
N PHE A 437 -24.55 16.29 21.63
CA PHE A 437 -25.50 15.69 20.67
C PHE A 437 -26.76 15.09 21.33
N LEU A 438 -26.68 14.72 22.61
CA LEU A 438 -27.79 14.16 23.39
C LEU A 438 -28.64 15.24 24.10
N LYS A 439 -28.21 16.51 24.10
CA LYS A 439 -28.99 17.61 24.68
C LYS A 439 -30.01 18.14 23.66
N SER A 440 -31.29 17.95 23.94
CA SER A 440 -32.43 18.35 23.09
C SER A 440 -32.45 19.84 22.71
N CYS A 441 -31.84 20.72 23.52
CA CYS A 441 -31.75 22.16 23.25
C CYS A 441 -30.94 22.53 21.99
N PHE A 442 -30.06 21.67 21.48
CA PHE A 442 -29.32 21.97 20.24
C PHE A 442 -30.19 21.84 18.98
N TRP A 443 -31.15 20.92 18.99
CA TRP A 443 -32.03 20.66 17.86
C TRP A 443 -33.22 21.64 17.79
N PHE A 444 -33.63 22.21 18.94
CA PHE A 444 -34.85 23.02 19.06
C PHE A 444 -34.62 24.50 19.42
N GLN A 445 -33.56 25.13 18.91
CA GLN A 445 -33.42 26.59 18.98
C GLN A 445 -33.96 27.30 17.73
N HIS A 446 -35.17 26.92 17.32
CA HIS A 446 -35.96 27.65 16.33
C HIS A 446 -37.43 27.69 16.75
N GLY A 447 -37.78 28.71 17.55
CA GLY A 447 -39.18 28.95 17.92
C GLY A 447 -39.36 30.06 18.94
N ARG A 448 -39.59 31.29 18.46
CA ARG A 448 -40.26 32.42 19.15
C ARG A 448 -39.77 32.81 20.55
N ALA A 449 -38.91 33.83 20.60
CA ALA A 449 -39.03 34.87 21.62
C ALA A 449 -40.05 35.91 21.12
N ASN A 450 -41.34 35.60 21.24
CA ASN A 450 -42.41 36.58 21.06
C ASN A 450 -42.99 36.91 22.43
N HIS A 451 -42.86 38.18 22.82
CA HIS A 451 -43.65 38.91 23.80
C HIS A 451 -44.49 38.08 24.79
N VAL A 452 -44.00 37.96 26.02
CA VAL A 452 -44.87 37.74 27.19
C VAL A 452 -44.78 38.98 28.05
N VAL A 453 -45.88 39.74 28.01
CA VAL A 453 -46.22 40.81 28.93
C VAL A 453 -46.27 40.22 30.35
N LEU A 454 -45.63 40.91 31.28
CA LEU A 454 -45.57 40.56 32.69
C LEU A 454 -46.94 40.81 33.33
N GLU A 455 -47.67 39.74 33.66
CA GLU A 455 -48.68 39.76 34.73
C GLU A 455 -48.40 38.60 35.70
N ASN A 456 -48.46 39.00 36.97
CA ASN A 456 -48.24 38.35 38.27
C ASN A 456 -48.50 36.85 38.49
N GLU A 457 -47.77 36.37 39.51
CA GLU A 457 -48.01 35.24 40.45
C GLU A 457 -47.89 33.80 39.89
N THR A 458 -46.91 33.02 40.38
CA THR A 458 -46.94 32.25 41.65
C THR A 458 -45.70 31.34 41.71
N ASP A 459 -45.14 31.17 42.92
CA ASP A 459 -43.99 30.29 43.24
C ASP A 459 -44.01 28.94 42.52
N SER A 460 -42.96 28.70 41.73
CA SER A 460 -42.54 27.36 41.33
C SER A 460 -41.02 27.30 41.34
N ASP A 461 -40.49 26.37 42.15
CA ASP A 461 -39.06 26.11 42.30
C ASP A 461 -38.36 26.00 40.93
N PRO A 462 -37.22 26.71 40.73
CA PRO A 462 -36.49 26.56 39.49
C PRO A 462 -35.73 25.23 39.51
N THR A 463 -36.16 24.28 38.68
CA THR A 463 -35.29 23.17 38.25
C THR A 463 -33.97 23.75 37.72
N PRO A 464 -32.80 23.19 38.09
CA PRO A 464 -31.51 23.75 37.71
C PRO A 464 -31.34 23.61 36.19
N ASN A 465 -31.61 24.72 35.49
CA ASN A 465 -31.37 24.82 34.06
C ASN A 465 -29.87 25.09 33.84
N ASP A 466 -29.12 24.02 33.60
CA ASP A 466 -27.67 23.93 33.41
C ASP A 466 -27.10 24.74 32.20
N CYS A 467 -27.89 25.64 31.61
CA CYS A 467 -27.53 26.41 30.42
C CYS A 467 -27.23 27.89 30.67
N PHE A 468 -27.42 28.37 31.90
CA PHE A 468 -26.99 29.69 32.30
C PHE A 468 -26.15 29.58 33.58
N GLU A 469 -25.06 30.33 33.63
CA GLU A 469 -24.33 30.52 34.88
C GLU A 469 -25.30 31.10 35.92
N PRO A 470 -25.43 30.50 37.11
CA PRO A 470 -26.34 31.01 38.12
C PRO A 470 -25.94 32.46 38.42
N VAL A 471 -26.88 33.38 38.23
CA VAL A 471 -26.69 34.80 38.54
C VAL A 471 -26.25 34.87 39.99
N SER A 472 -25.07 35.45 40.26
CA SER A 472 -24.61 35.60 41.62
C SER A 472 -25.64 36.40 42.42
N PRO A 473 -25.92 36.03 43.68
CA PRO A 473 -27.06 36.57 44.44
C PRO A 473 -27.02 38.10 44.61
N GLU A 474 -25.89 38.73 44.35
CA GLU A 474 -25.69 40.19 44.39
C GLU A 474 -26.37 40.96 43.24
N PHE A 475 -26.74 40.27 42.15
CA PHE A 475 -27.35 40.84 40.94
C PHE A 475 -28.80 40.41 40.72
N CYS A 476 -29.37 39.56 41.59
CA CYS A 476 -30.81 39.30 41.57
C CYS A 476 -31.58 40.56 41.99
N GLY A 477 -32.34 41.14 41.06
CA GLY A 477 -33.24 42.27 41.33
C GLY A 477 -32.66 43.67 41.07
N LYS A 478 -31.49 43.79 40.43
CA LYS A 478 -30.96 45.10 39.98
C LYS A 478 -31.07 45.21 38.46
N GLU A 479 -31.69 46.29 37.98
CA GLU A 479 -31.69 46.61 36.55
C GLU A 479 -30.30 47.06 36.09
N ALA A 480 -29.89 46.58 34.92
CA ALA A 480 -28.62 46.97 34.30
C ALA A 480 -28.70 48.43 33.83
N ILE A 481 -27.72 49.24 34.25
CA ILE A 481 -27.55 50.63 33.80
C ILE A 481 -26.92 50.66 32.41
#